data_AF-A0A3D5EEE0-F1
#
_entry.id   AF-A0A3D5EEE0-F1
#
_cell.length_a   1.000
_cell.length_b   1.000
_cell.length_c   1.000
_cell.angle_alpha   90.00
_cell.angle_beta   90.00
_cell.angle_gamma   90.00
#
_symmetry.space_group_name_H-M   'P 1'
#
loop_
_entity.id
_entity.type
_entity.pdbx_description
1 polymer ?
#
loop_
_entity_poly.entity_id
_entity_poly.type
_entity_poly.pdbx_seq_one_letter_code
_entity_poly.pdbx_strand_id
1 'polypeptide(L)'
;KTALEAVSIGDVKVYLSKSGGVFFDNRQIFHFSDPSLKPAQVLVAHLKTLPTECVDIATRINCPKCPDVVMMRRFFSPLKVVEID
;
A
#
# COMPACT_ATOMS: atom_id res chain seq x y z
N LYS A 1 1.32 11.57 -12.77
CA LYS A 1 0.78 11.67 -11.39
C LYS A 1 -0.11 10.47 -11.15
N THR A 2 0.20 9.61 -10.17
CA THR A 2 -0.64 8.46 -9.85
C THR A 2 -1.93 8.94 -9.19
N ALA A 3 -3.08 8.61 -9.79
CA ALA A 3 -4.37 8.93 -9.19
C ALA A 3 -4.60 8.02 -7.97
N LEU A 4 -4.96 8.61 -6.83
CA LEU A 4 -5.27 7.90 -5.60
C LEU A 4 -6.68 8.25 -5.13
N GLU A 5 -7.36 7.24 -4.61
CA GLU A 5 -8.66 7.38 -3.95
C GLU A 5 -8.48 7.31 -2.44
N ALA A 6 -9.18 8.18 -1.71
CA ALA A 6 -9.13 8.16 -0.25
C ALA A 6 -10.13 7.13 0.29
N VAL A 7 -9.63 6.22 1.14
CA VAL A 7 -10.44 5.16 1.75
C VAL A 7 -10.24 5.17 3.25
N SER A 8 -11.33 5.05 4.00
CA SER A 8 -11.29 4.91 5.45
C SER A 8 -11.27 3.43 5.83
N ILE A 9 -10.20 3.01 6.50
CA ILE A 9 -10.04 1.67 7.06
C ILE A 9 -10.16 1.79 8.58
N GLY A 10 -11.37 1.54 9.10
CA GLY A 10 -11.73 1.93 10.45
C GLY A 10 -11.57 3.44 10.62
N ASP A 11 -10.80 3.87 11.61
CA ASP A 11 -10.54 5.29 11.90
C ASP A 11 -9.32 5.86 11.14
N VAL A 12 -8.64 5.03 10.33
CA VAL A 12 -7.43 5.43 9.60
C VAL A 12 -7.75 5.70 8.14
N LYS A 13 -7.50 6.93 7.69
CA LYS A 13 -7.67 7.32 6.29
C LYS A 13 -6.41 7.01 5.49
N VAL A 14 -6.49 6.07 4.56
CA VAL A 14 -5.40 5.71 3.63
C VAL A 14 -5.75 6.12 2.21
N TYR A 15 -4.78 6.02 1.29
CA TYR A 15 -5.01 6.31 -0.11
C TYR A 15 -4.66 5.11 -0.97
N LEU A 16 -5.56 4.70 -1.85
CA LEU A 16 -5.43 3.51 -2.68
C LEU A 16 -5.29 3.87 -4.16
N SER A 17 -4.46 3.12 -4.86
CA SER A 17 -4.43 3.11 -6.33
C SER A 17 -5.35 2.02 -6.87
N LYS A 18 -5.81 2.17 -8.11
CA LYS A 18 -6.65 1.16 -8.78
C LYS A 18 -5.99 -0.22 -8.89
N SER A 19 -4.66 -0.25 -8.91
CA SER A 19 -3.84 -1.45 -9.04
C SER A 19 -3.43 -2.07 -7.69
N GLY A 20 -4.08 -1.70 -6.58
CA GLY A 20 -3.86 -2.30 -5.26
C GLY A 20 -2.70 -1.71 -4.43
N GLY A 21 -1.99 -0.71 -4.91
CA GLY A 21 -1.00 0.02 -4.11
C GLY A 21 -1.65 0.88 -3.02
N VAL A 22 -1.11 0.83 -1.79
CA VAL A 22 -1.53 1.63 -0.64
C VAL A 22 -0.49 2.72 -0.35
N PHE A 23 -0.93 3.95 -0.21
CA PHE A 23 -0.12 5.07 0.23
C PHE A 23 -0.51 5.46 1.66
N PHE A 24 0.43 5.26 2.58
CA PHE A 24 0.32 5.67 3.98
C PHE A 24 1.00 7.01 4.16
N ASP A 25 0.25 7.98 4.68
CA ASP A 25 0.79 9.29 5.04
C ASP A 25 1.02 9.38 6.55
N ASN A 26 1.77 10.37 7.04
CA ASN A 26 1.83 10.74 8.46
C ASN A 26 1.98 9.55 9.43
N ARG A 27 2.88 8.61 9.10
CA ARG A 27 3.18 7.43 9.93
C ARG A 27 1.99 6.45 10.11
N GLN A 28 0.97 6.53 9.26
CA GLN A 28 -0.20 5.65 9.33
C GLN A 28 0.13 4.16 9.23
N ILE A 29 1.25 3.80 8.61
CA ILE A 29 1.71 2.42 8.47
C ILE A 29 1.82 1.68 9.82
N PHE A 30 2.06 2.39 10.93
CA PHE A 30 2.12 1.77 12.26
C PHE A 30 0.77 1.25 12.77
N HIS A 31 -0.36 1.73 12.22
CA HIS A 31 -1.67 1.13 12.52
C HIS A 31 -1.88 -0.23 11.85
N PHE A 32 -0.97 -0.63 10.97
CA PHE A 32 -1.03 -1.86 10.17
C PHE A 32 0.24 -2.73 10.36
N SER A 33 1.00 -2.50 11.43
CA SER A 33 2.28 -3.18 11.67
C SER A 33 2.16 -4.65 12.11
N ASP A 34 0.96 -5.06 12.52
CA ASP A 34 0.67 -6.42 12.98
C ASP A 34 -0.58 -6.94 12.26
N PRO A 35 -0.51 -8.11 11.59
CA PRO A 35 -1.61 -8.67 10.81
C PRO A 35 -2.81 -9.10 11.67
N SER A 36 -2.63 -9.33 12.97
CA SER A 36 -3.71 -9.64 13.91
C SER A 36 -4.57 -8.41 14.23
N LEU A 37 -4.10 -7.19 13.93
CA LEU A 37 -4.86 -5.97 14.17
C LEU A 37 -6.05 -5.87 13.21
N LYS A 38 -7.21 -5.50 13.76
CA LYS A 38 -8.45 -5.34 12.99
C LYS A 38 -8.29 -4.39 11.77
N PRO A 39 -7.64 -3.22 11.88
CA PRO A 39 -7.37 -2.37 10.71
C PRO A 39 -6.55 -3.06 9.62
N ALA A 40 -5.56 -3.88 9.99
CA ALA A 40 -4.77 -4.66 9.03
C ALA A 40 -5.62 -5.70 8.30
N GLN A 41 -6.47 -6.43 9.02
CA GLN A 41 -7.39 -7.40 8.43
C GLN A 41 -8.38 -6.74 7.46
N VAL A 42 -8.96 -5.60 7.84
CA VAL A 42 -9.88 -4.85 6.98
C VAL A 42 -9.18 -4.32 5.73
N LEU A 43 -7.96 -3.79 5.87
CA LEU A 43 -7.17 -3.35 4.73
C LEU A 43 -6.90 -4.51 3.76
N VAL A 44 -6.45 -5.65 4.27
CA VAL A 44 -6.19 -6.86 3.46
C VAL A 44 -7.47 -7.33 2.77
N ALA A 45 -8.61 -7.38 3.47
CA ALA A 45 -9.88 -7.75 2.88
C ALA A 45 -10.30 -6.80 1.75
N HIS A 46 -10.10 -5.50 1.93
CA HIS A 46 -10.38 -4.51 0.89
C HIS A 46 -9.46 -4.69 -0.33
N LEU A 47 -8.15 -4.87 -0.12
CA LEU A 47 -7.19 -5.10 -1.21
C LEU A 47 -7.49 -6.37 -2.01
N LYS A 48 -8.02 -7.42 -1.37
CA LYS A 48 -8.44 -8.66 -2.06
C LYS A 48 -9.63 -8.46 -3.01
N THR A 49 -10.37 -7.35 -2.92
CA THR A 49 -11.46 -7.03 -3.85
C THR A 49 -10.98 -6.33 -5.12
N LEU A 50 -9.74 -5.83 -5.12
CA LEU A 50 -9.19 -5.12 -6.27
C LEU A 50 -8.68 -6.10 -7.32
N PRO A 51 -8.74 -5.74 -8.61
CA PRO A 51 -8.22 -6.59 -9.67
C PRO A 51 -6.72 -6.83 -9.46
N THR A 52 -6.30 -8.08 -9.61
CA THR A 52 -4.89 -8.46 -9.60
C THR A 52 -4.23 -7.95 -10.88
N GLU A 53 -3.81 -6.70 -10.88
CA GLU A 53 -3.04 -6.13 -11.99
C GLU A 53 -1.57 -6.50 -11.87
N CYS A 54 -0.98 -6.93 -12.99
CA CYS A 54 0.45 -7.18 -13.07
C CYS A 54 1.18 -5.84 -13.10
N VAL A 55 1.60 -5.34 -11.93
CA VAL A 55 2.37 -4.10 -11.83
C VAL A 55 3.79 -4.36 -12.35
N ASP A 56 4.21 -3.60 -13.36
CA ASP A 56 5.60 -3.65 -13.82
C ASP A 56 6.55 -3.16 -12.73
N ILE A 57 7.36 -4.09 -12.22
CA ILE A 57 8.34 -3.84 -11.17
C ILE A 57 9.55 -3.07 -11.73
N ALA A 58 9.81 -3.04 -13.04
CA ALA A 58 10.87 -2.18 -13.58
C ALA A 58 10.49 -0.70 -13.46
N THR A 59 9.21 -0.37 -13.58
CA THR A 59 8.71 0.99 -13.51
C THR A 59 8.89 1.60 -12.10
N ARG A 60 9.43 2.82 -12.07
CA ARG A 60 9.53 3.66 -10.86
C ARG A 60 8.29 4.56 -10.75
N ILE A 61 7.82 4.76 -9.53
CA ILE A 61 6.62 5.54 -9.24
C ILE A 61 7.03 6.80 -8.48
N ASN A 62 6.53 7.96 -8.91
CA ASN A 62 6.77 9.21 -8.19
C ASN A 62 5.80 9.33 -7.01
N CYS A 63 6.24 10.04 -5.98
CA CYS A 63 5.40 10.34 -4.83
C CYS A 63 4.13 11.06 -5.30
N PRO A 64 2.92 10.55 -4.96
CA PRO A 64 1.65 11.15 -5.36
C PRO A 64 1.47 12.59 -4.86
N LYS A 65 2.17 12.97 -3.79
CA LYS A 65 2.19 14.31 -3.19
C LYS A 65 3.38 15.17 -3.61
N CYS A 66 4.50 14.56 -4.03
CA CYS A 66 5.75 15.24 -4.38
C CYS A 66 6.21 14.78 -5.77
N PRO A 67 5.75 15.41 -6.86
CA PRO A 67 5.95 14.91 -8.23
C PRO A 67 7.41 14.71 -8.64
N ASP A 68 8.31 15.50 -8.05
CA ASP A 68 9.76 15.49 -8.34
C ASP A 68 10.52 14.42 -7.54
N VAL A 69 9.83 13.72 -6.62
CA VAL A 69 10.44 12.70 -5.76
C VAL A 69 10.04 11.32 -6.24
N VAL A 70 11.03 10.55 -6.70
CA VAL A 70 10.86 9.13 -7.03
C VAL A 70 10.78 8.31 -5.74
N MET A 71 9.75 7.47 -5.58
CA MET A 71 9.63 6.62 -4.39
C MET A 71 10.67 5.49 -4.40
N MET A 72 11.28 5.28 -3.24
CA MET A 72 12.17 4.14 -3.00
C MET A 72 11.36 2.86 -2.84
N ARG A 73 11.77 1.80 -3.53
CA ARG A 73 11.21 0.46 -3.31
C ARG A 73 12.08 -0.29 -2.31
N ARG A 74 11.46 -0.80 -1.25
CA ARG A 74 12.08 -1.73 -0.30
C ARG A 74 11.24 -2.99 -0.25
N PHE A 75 11.90 -4.14 -0.32
CA PHE A 75 11.24 -5.42 -0.06
C PHE A 75 11.27 -5.65 1.44
N PHE A 76 10.19 -6.20 1.99
CA PHE A 76 10.10 -6.50 3.43
C PHE A 76 11.19 -7.50 3.86
N SER A 77 11.47 -8.50 3.01
CA SER A 77 12.61 -9.40 3.19
C SER A 77 13.59 -9.29 2.00
N PRO A 78 14.91 -9.40 2.23
CA PRO A 78 15.92 -9.42 1.17
C PRO A 78 15.68 -10.55 0.15
N LEU A 79 15.09 -11.65 0.61
CA LEU A 79 14.80 -12.82 -0.20
C LEU A 79 13.54 -12.64 -1.07
N LYS A 80 12.75 -11.57 -0.89
CA LYS A 80 11.35 -11.47 -1.40
C LYS A 80 10.47 -12.65 -0.95
N VAL A 81 10.91 -13.36 0.09
CA VAL A 81 10.21 -14.46 0.72
C VAL A 81 9.45 -13.85 1.87
N VAL A 82 8.22 -13.41 1.62
CA VAL A 82 7.23 -13.40 2.68
C VAL A 82 6.34 -14.58 2.37
N GLU A 83 6.49 -15.64 3.13
CA GLU A 83 5.43 -16.62 3.28
C GLU A 83 4.52 -16.05 4.38
N ILE A 84 3.26 -15.79 4.01
CA ILE A 84 2.23 -15.30 4.93
C ILE A 84 1.45 -16.52 5.38
N ASP A 85 1.41 -16.75 6.69
CA ASP A 85 0.37 -17.54 7.34
C ASP A 85 -0.73 -16.59 7.82
#